data_AF-A0A7S4UJH5-F1
#
_entry.id   AF-A0A7S4UJH5-F1
#
_cell.length_a   1.000
_cell.length_b   1.000
_cell.length_c   1.000
_cell.angle_alpha   90.00
_cell.angle_beta   90.00
_cell.angle_gamma   90.00
#
_symmetry.space_group_name_H-M   'P 1'
#
loop_
_entity.id
_entity.type
_entity.pdbx_description
1 polymer ?
#
loop_
_entity_poly.entity_id
_entity_poly.type
_entity_poly.pdbx_seq_one_letter_code
_entity_poly.pdbx_strand_id
1 'polypeptide(L)'
;PRPLLRLLRSMLPWAPASLDRYPARLAERGLEPPELGLPWDYAGSIVTPTVCFTMLLLVSPYVWKTFLGLLAWAIFSYGFNRYMHLRVFKAHYYTSRRLDLHANLAWGI
;
A
#
# COMPACT_ATOMS: atom_id res chain seq x y z
N PRO A 1 -17.88 16.11 21.62
CA PRO A 1 -16.67 16.54 20.87
C PRO A 1 -15.31 16.15 21.51
N ARG A 2 -15.06 16.47 22.79
CA ARG A 2 -13.79 16.19 23.49
C ARG A 2 -13.38 14.70 23.61
N PRO A 3 -14.28 13.73 23.91
CA PRO A 3 -13.87 12.32 24.00
C PRO A 3 -13.47 11.73 22.64
N LEU A 4 -14.13 12.17 21.57
CA LEU A 4 -13.87 11.74 20.19
C LEU A 4 -12.49 12.25 19.70
N LEU A 5 -12.10 13.47 20.09
CA LEU A 5 -10.77 14.03 19.80
C LEU A 5 -9.64 13.30 20.52
N ARG A 6 -9.86 12.80 21.75
CA ARG A 6 -8.86 11.96 22.44
C ARG A 6 -8.64 10.63 21.74
N LEU A 7 -9.72 10.02 21.24
CA LEU A 7 -9.66 8.75 20.52
C LEU A 7 -8.98 8.92 19.15
N LEU A 8 -9.27 10.01 18.44
CA LEU A 8 -8.57 10.38 17.20
C LEU A 8 -7.08 10.64 17.42
N ARG A 9 -6.69 11.28 18.54
CA ARG A 9 -5.28 11.55 18.86
C ARG A 9 -4.46 10.28 19.08
N SER A 10 -5.07 9.20 19.58
CA SER A 10 -4.41 7.88 19.68
C SER A 10 -4.32 7.14 18.34
N MET A 11 -5.20 7.45 17.38
CA MET A 11 -5.24 6.77 16.08
C MET A 11 -4.44 7.49 14.98
N LEU A 12 -4.15 8.78 15.14
CA LEU A 12 -3.36 9.58 14.20
C LEU A 12 -1.90 9.68 14.69
N PRO A 13 -0.96 8.90 14.12
CA PRO A 13 0.44 8.94 14.53
C PRO A 13 1.14 10.29 14.29
N TRP A 14 0.50 11.21 13.56
CA TRP A 14 1.03 12.54 13.20
C TRP A 14 0.05 13.68 13.52
N ALA A 15 -0.70 13.58 14.62
CA ALA A 15 -1.62 14.61 15.06
C ALA A 15 -0.86 15.91 15.47
N PRO A 16 -1.08 17.07 14.81
CA PRO A 16 -0.40 18.31 15.19
C PRO A 16 -0.85 18.80 16.56
N ALA A 17 0.01 19.55 17.25
CA ALA A 17 -0.23 20.03 18.62
C ALA A 17 -1.48 20.92 18.76
N SER A 18 -1.99 21.48 17.65
CA SER A 18 -3.18 22.34 17.60
C SER A 18 -4.52 21.60 17.39
N LEU A 19 -4.59 20.29 17.68
CA LEU A 19 -5.76 19.44 17.43
C LEU A 19 -7.07 19.92 18.10
N ASP A 20 -6.98 20.75 19.15
CA ASP A 20 -8.15 21.31 19.86
C ASP A 20 -8.97 22.29 19.00
N ARG A 21 -8.36 22.86 17.95
CA ARG A 21 -9.02 23.61 16.88
C ARG A 21 -8.54 23.09 15.53
N TYR A 22 -8.94 21.88 15.18
CA TYR A 22 -8.68 21.35 13.86
C TYR A 22 -9.64 22.00 12.85
N PRO A 23 -9.17 22.80 11.88
CA PRO A 23 -10.05 23.37 10.86
C PRO A 23 -10.72 22.22 10.10
N ALA A 24 -12.04 22.29 9.93
CA ALA A 24 -12.85 21.21 9.36
C ALA A 24 -12.28 20.66 8.04
N ARG A 25 -11.71 21.55 7.21
CA ARG A 25 -11.06 21.22 5.94
C ARG A 25 -9.82 20.33 6.06
N LEU A 26 -9.04 20.44 7.15
CA LEU A 26 -7.92 19.52 7.40
C LEU A 26 -8.41 18.17 7.93
N ALA A 27 -9.54 18.14 8.66
CA ALA A 27 -10.16 16.90 9.12
C ALA A 27 -10.69 16.09 7.94
N GLU A 28 -11.33 16.75 6.98
CA GLU A 28 -11.74 16.15 5.71
C GLU A 28 -10.54 15.56 4.96
N ARG A 29 -9.40 16.27 4.92
CA ARG A 29 -8.16 15.80 4.29
C ARG A 29 -7.57 14.57 4.99
N GLY A 30 -7.71 14.45 6.31
CA GLY A 30 -7.27 13.26 7.06
C GLY A 30 -8.17 12.04 6.86
N LEU A 31 -9.39 12.25 6.37
CA LEU A 31 -10.31 11.20 5.94
C LEU A 31 -10.18 10.90 4.45
N GLU A 32 -9.27 11.59 3.74
CA GLU A 32 -9.00 11.25 2.36
C GLU A 32 -8.39 9.85 2.30
N PRO A 33 -8.93 8.97 1.44
CA PRO A 33 -8.34 7.67 1.22
C PRO A 33 -6.88 7.81 0.79
N PRO A 34 -5.98 6.96 1.29
CA PRO A 34 -4.56 7.03 0.96
C PRO A 34 -4.32 6.84 -0.54
N GLU A 35 -3.15 7.27 -1.00
CA GLU A 35 -2.70 7.04 -2.37
C GLU A 35 -2.25 5.58 -2.54
N LEU A 36 -2.48 5.03 -3.73
CA LEU A 36 -2.07 3.66 -4.03
C LEU A 36 -0.57 3.62 -4.35
N GLY A 37 0.21 2.96 -3.49
CA GLY A 37 1.66 2.80 -3.63
C GLY A 37 2.08 1.67 -4.58
N LEU A 38 1.56 1.65 -5.83
CA LEU A 38 1.81 0.57 -6.80
C LEU A 38 3.28 0.10 -6.90
N PRO A 39 4.30 0.99 -6.95
CA PRO A 39 5.70 0.56 -7.03
C PRO A 39 6.15 -0.20 -5.78
N TRP A 40 5.71 0.23 -4.60
CA TRP A 40 6.07 -0.41 -3.33
C TRP A 40 5.37 -1.76 -3.18
N ASP A 41 4.09 -1.82 -3.53
CA ASP A 41 3.30 -3.06 -3.49
C ASP A 41 3.86 -4.08 -4.49
N TYR A 42 4.30 -3.63 -5.67
CA TYR A 42 4.95 -4.47 -6.67
C TYR A 42 6.28 -5.04 -6.15
N ALA A 43 7.14 -4.20 -5.58
CA ALA A 43 8.41 -4.65 -5.01
C ALA A 43 8.21 -5.62 -3.84
N GLY A 44 7.25 -5.33 -2.96
CA GLY A 44 6.94 -6.17 -1.80
C GLY A 44 6.28 -7.50 -2.17
N SER A 45 5.37 -7.50 -3.13
CA SER A 45 4.53 -8.67 -3.45
C SER A 45 5.10 -9.56 -4.55
N ILE A 46 5.92 -9.01 -5.45
CA ILE A 46 6.46 -9.75 -6.60
C ILE A 46 7.97 -9.90 -6.48
N VAL A 47 8.70 -8.79 -6.33
CA VAL A 47 10.18 -8.85 -6.34
C VAL A 47 10.70 -9.64 -5.14
N THR A 48 10.26 -9.29 -3.93
CA THR A 48 10.74 -9.93 -2.70
C THR A 48 10.49 -11.45 -2.68
N PRO A 49 9.26 -11.96 -2.95
CA PRO A 49 9.02 -13.41 -2.96
C PRO A 49 9.77 -14.13 -4.06
N THR A 50 9.93 -13.52 -5.24
CA THR A 50 10.67 -14.14 -6.37
C THR A 50 12.15 -14.26 -6.05
N VAL A 51 12.76 -13.21 -5.50
CA VAL A 51 14.16 -13.25 -5.07
C VAL A 51 14.35 -14.29 -3.95
N CYS A 52 13.53 -14.25 -2.90
CA CYS A 52 13.59 -15.24 -1.82
C CYS A 52 13.41 -16.68 -2.34
N PHE A 53 12.49 -16.89 -3.28
CA PHE A 53 12.26 -18.21 -3.88
C PHE A 53 13.47 -18.69 -4.68
N THR A 54 14.00 -17.85 -5.57
CA THR A 54 15.18 -18.21 -6.39
C THR A 54 16.41 -18.51 -5.54
N MET A 55 16.63 -17.78 -4.45
CA MET A 55 17.74 -18.04 -3.52
C MET A 55 17.54 -19.35 -2.74
N LEU A 56 16.32 -19.63 -2.27
CA LEU A 56 16.03 -20.82 -1.46
C LEU A 56 15.98 -22.12 -2.28
N LEU A 57 15.66 -22.03 -3.58
CA LEU A 57 15.54 -23.19 -4.47
C LEU A 57 16.85 -23.99 -4.59
N LEU A 58 17.99 -23.32 -4.48
CA LEU A 58 19.31 -23.94 -4.66
C LEU A 58 19.96 -24.40 -3.35
N VAL A 59 19.44 -23.99 -2.18
CA VAL A 59 20.15 -24.13 -0.90
C VAL A 59 19.41 -25.03 0.08
N SER A 60 18.08 -25.01 0.10
CA SER A 60 17.30 -25.66 1.16
C SER A 60 16.56 -26.89 0.66
N PRO A 61 16.58 -28.03 1.38
CA PRO A 61 15.74 -29.19 1.04
C PRO A 61 14.26 -28.97 1.41
N TYR A 62 13.94 -27.89 2.13
CA TYR A 62 12.58 -27.60 2.61
C TYR A 62 11.77 -26.67 1.69
N VAL A 63 12.21 -26.49 0.43
CA VAL A 63 11.59 -25.57 -0.54
C VAL A 63 10.07 -25.74 -0.60
N TRP A 64 9.57 -26.98 -0.57
CA TRP A 64 8.14 -27.22 -0.70
C TRP A 64 7.28 -26.64 0.42
N LYS A 65 7.75 -26.72 1.67
CA LYS A 65 7.03 -26.16 2.80
C LYS A 65 6.99 -24.63 2.70
N THR A 66 8.11 -24.03 2.32
CA THR A 66 8.20 -22.58 2.11
C THR A 66 7.33 -22.13 0.94
N PHE A 67 7.29 -22.89 -0.15
CA PHE A 67 6.46 -22.59 -1.31
C PHE A 67 4.96 -22.61 -0.99
N LEU A 68 4.49 -23.61 -0.24
CA LEU A 68 3.10 -23.65 0.21
C LEU A 68 2.75 -22.43 1.08
N GLY A 69 3.65 -22.04 1.98
CA GLY A 69 3.49 -20.82 2.79
C GLY A 69 3.42 -19.55 1.94
N LEU A 70 4.32 -19.41 0.95
CA LEU A 70 4.34 -18.29 0.02
C LEU A 70 3.09 -18.26 -0.87
N LEU A 71 2.59 -19.41 -1.31
CA LEU A 71 1.36 -19.52 -2.09
C LEU A 71 0.14 -19.08 -1.27
N ALA A 72 0.01 -19.56 -0.03
CA ALA A 72 -1.07 -19.14 0.86
C ALA A 72 -1.02 -17.63 1.14
N TRP A 73 0.18 -17.09 1.38
CA TRP A 73 0.41 -15.65 1.54
C TRP A 73 0.01 -14.86 0.29
N ALA A 74 0.36 -15.33 -0.91
CA ALA A 74 0.02 -14.68 -2.16
C ALA A 74 -1.50 -14.64 -2.39
N ILE A 75 -2.21 -15.73 -2.10
CA ILE A 75 -3.68 -15.80 -2.20
C ILE A 75 -4.33 -14.80 -1.23
N PHE A 76 -3.88 -14.79 0.03
CA PHE A 76 -4.35 -13.83 1.03
C PHE A 76 -4.10 -12.39 0.57
N SER A 77 -2.87 -12.09 0.15
CA SER A 77 -2.47 -10.76 -0.31
C SER A 77 -3.27 -10.31 -1.53
N TYR A 78 -3.56 -11.20 -2.47
CA TYR A 78 -4.42 -10.91 -3.62
C TYR A 78 -5.83 -10.51 -3.17
N GLY A 79 -6.45 -11.28 -2.28
CA GLY A 79 -7.78 -10.97 -1.74
C GLY A 79 -7.80 -9.65 -0.96
N PHE A 80 -6.81 -9.46 -0.09
CA PHE A 80 -6.65 -8.25 0.71
C PHE A 80 -6.45 -7.01 -0.17
N ASN A 81 -5.50 -7.04 -1.10
CA ASN A 81 -5.22 -5.92 -2.00
C ASN A 81 -6.41 -5.62 -2.92
N ARG A 82 -7.10 -6.64 -3.43
CA ARG A 82 -8.33 -6.44 -4.21
C ARG A 82 -9.41 -5.72 -3.39
N TYR A 83 -9.60 -6.11 -2.14
CA TYR A 83 -10.55 -5.44 -1.25
C TYR A 83 -10.13 -3.98 -1.00
N MET A 84 -8.87 -3.76 -0.62
CA MET A 84 -8.33 -2.44 -0.35
C MET A 84 -8.42 -1.51 -1.57
N HIS A 85 -8.06 -2.00 -2.77
CA HIS A 85 -8.11 -1.21 -4.00
C HIS A 85 -9.54 -0.81 -4.39
N LEU A 86 -10.53 -1.67 -4.13
CA LEU A 86 -11.92 -1.40 -4.50
C LEU A 86 -12.67 -0.55 -3.48
N ARG A 87 -12.29 -0.60 -2.20
CA ARG A 87 -13.08 -0.01 -1.10
C ARG A 87 -12.37 1.11 -0.34
N VAL A 88 -11.04 1.10 -0.29
CA VAL A 88 -10.27 1.95 0.61
C VAL A 88 -9.42 2.96 -0.15
N PHE A 89 -8.78 2.57 -1.25
CA PHE A 89 -7.96 3.48 -2.04
C PHE A 89 -8.78 4.30 -3.03
N LYS A 90 -8.39 5.56 -3.25
CA LYS A 90 -8.94 6.38 -4.32
C LYS A 90 -8.17 6.14 -5.60
N ALA A 91 -8.87 6.16 -6.73
CA ALA A 91 -8.25 6.14 -8.04
C ALA A 91 -7.48 7.46 -8.26
N HIS A 92 -6.15 7.40 -8.22
CA HIS A 92 -5.27 8.55 -8.43
C HIS A 92 -4.73 8.66 -9.86
N TYR A 93 -4.83 7.59 -10.65
CA TYR A 93 -4.39 7.59 -12.05
C TYR A 93 -5.48 8.20 -12.93
N TYR A 94 -5.46 9.52 -13.05
CA TYR A 94 -6.21 10.26 -14.08
C TYR A 94 -5.43 10.33 -15.41
N THR A 95 -4.24 9.74 -15.45
CA THR A 95 -3.36 9.74 -16.61
C THR A 95 -3.69 8.52 -17.48
N SER A 96 -3.84 8.74 -18.78
CA SER A 96 -3.97 7.63 -19.72
C SER A 96 -2.63 6.90 -19.83
N ARG A 97 -2.66 5.60 -20.16
CA ARG A 97 -1.45 4.80 -20.44
C ARG A 97 -0.49 5.47 -21.43
N ARG A 98 -1.02 6.29 -22.34
CA ARG A 98 -0.22 7.08 -23.30
C ARG A 98 0.54 8.21 -22.61
N LEU A 99 -0.11 8.93 -21.68
CA LEU A 99 0.53 10.02 -20.96
C LEU A 99 1.66 9.50 -20.06
N ASP A 100 1.43 8.40 -19.34
CA ASP A 100 2.47 7.77 -18.51
C ASP A 100 3.65 7.27 -19.36
N LEU A 101 3.38 6.67 -20.52
CA LEU A 101 4.41 6.24 -21.45
C LEU A 101 5.25 7.44 -21.94
N HIS A 102 4.60 8.53 -22.35
CA HIS A 102 5.30 9.73 -22.81
C HIS A 102 6.10 10.40 -21.70
N ALA A 103 5.58 10.41 -20.47
CA ALA A 103 6.30 10.91 -19.31
C ALA A 103 7.55 10.04 -19.04
N ASN A 104 7.40 8.71 -18.95
CA ASN A 104 8.55 7.82 -18.70
C ASN A 104 9.62 7.95 -19.78
N LEU A 105 9.23 8.02 -21.06
CA LEU A 105 10.15 8.28 -22.18
C LEU A 105 10.85 9.63 -22.05
N ALA A 106 10.15 10.68 -21.61
CA ALA A 106 10.74 12.00 -21.37
C ALA A 106 11.73 11.99 -20.18
N TRP A 107 11.47 11.15 -19.18
CA TRP A 107 12.36 10.93 -18.02
C TRP A 107 13.48 9.91 -18.29
N GLY A 108 13.50 9.28 -19.47
CA GLY A 108 14.54 8.32 -19.87
C GLY A 108 14.42 6.94 -19.21
N ILE A 109 13.23 6.57 -18.71
CA ILE A 109 12.86 5.24 -18.20
C ILE A 109 12.19 4.45 -19.33
#